data_AF-A0A535USF7-F1
#
_entry.id   AF-A0A535USF7-F1
#
_cell.length_a   1.000
_cell.length_b   1.000
_cell.length_c   1.000
_cell.angle_alpha   90.00
_cell.angle_beta   90.00
_cell.angle_gamma   90.00
#
_symmetry.space_group_name_H-M   'P 1'
#
loop_
_entity.id
_entity.type
_entity.pdbx_description
1 polymer ?
#
loop_
_entity_poly.entity_id
_entity_poly.type
_entity_poly.pdbx_seq_one_letter_code
_entity_poly.pdbx_strand_id
1 'polypeptide(L)'
;MSSSSQSLYRKWRSQTFGDLVGQEPVIRTLKNALSSGKLAHAYLFTGPRGTGKTSTARLLAKTINCSAPVNGEPCNVCEQCREITAGNSFNVIEIDAASNRGIDSVRDLREKVMMPPSTGKYKVYVLDEAHMLTTEAFNALLKTLEEPPPYAVFVLATTDVHKMLPTVLSRCQRFDFKRITTRQIVERVEYVAGQENVRIERSAAELIARAAAGGMRDALSLLDQAIAYSGNEITLVQVQAMLGVADPRAIQKLITHVSELNSAAVLHLIHELSEAGADLRQLNIQVGEYWRALMLAKAGADIASILDRTEDEVREIKQMSRLFDLGELTEAARIFAQNDLMQKNQGTPQLGLELAFLQSIELHRRPQHGQSAGPPAADPSLQPRSTSAQARSAPSRATPPMPLVPESVLPPTPSSSRANKGNAAPGADHILPVTENEEVAGQTSRSPVPAGSSQSNERAATPTTAGVESKPSLTLQQVREAWDNVKKRVRPKNPKTAAAEMPGAFACSWSTTAFFFDI
;
A
#
# COMPACT_ATOMS: atom_id res chain seq x y z
N MET A 1 28.77 -18.68 26.30
CA MET A 1 29.32 -18.04 25.08
C MET A 1 28.22 -17.17 24.49
N SER A 2 28.45 -15.87 24.30
CA SER A 2 27.45 -14.94 23.76
C SER A 2 27.45 -14.98 22.23
N SER A 3 26.82 -15.99 21.64
CA SER A 3 26.45 -15.95 20.22
C SER A 3 25.47 -14.79 20.00
N SER A 4 25.81 -13.84 19.12
CA SER A 4 24.93 -12.74 18.75
C SER A 4 23.61 -13.29 18.18
N SER A 5 22.49 -12.98 18.84
CA SER A 5 21.14 -13.43 18.47
C SER A 5 20.66 -12.79 17.17
N GLN A 6 21.08 -13.37 16.05
CA GLN A 6 20.63 -12.97 14.72
C GLN A 6 19.16 -13.36 14.53
N SER A 7 18.29 -12.36 14.47
CA SER A 7 16.83 -12.51 14.31
C SER A 7 16.45 -13.45 13.17
N LEU A 8 15.39 -14.26 13.36
CA LEU A 8 15.03 -15.37 12.48
C LEU A 8 14.82 -14.95 11.03
N TYR A 9 14.18 -13.79 10.78
CA TYR A 9 13.99 -13.27 9.42
C TYR A 9 15.30 -12.92 8.68
N ARG A 10 16.43 -12.79 9.40
CA ARG A 10 17.78 -12.63 8.83
C ARG A 10 18.46 -13.99 8.64
N LYS A 11 18.37 -14.88 9.64
CA LYS A 11 18.95 -16.24 9.61
C LYS A 11 18.34 -17.10 8.50
N TRP A 12 17.00 -17.07 8.37
CA TRP A 12 16.22 -17.87 7.42
C TRP A 12 15.88 -17.16 6.10
N ARG A 13 16.61 -16.10 5.75
CA ARG A 13 16.47 -15.42 4.45
C ARG A 13 16.92 -16.37 3.34
N SER A 14 16.04 -16.60 2.36
CA SER A 14 16.23 -17.48 1.20
C SER A 14 17.63 -17.35 0.57
N GLN A 15 18.32 -18.48 0.38
CA GLN A 15 19.69 -18.54 -0.17
C GLN A 15 19.74 -19.05 -1.61
N THR A 16 18.72 -19.79 -2.03
CA THR A 16 18.40 -20.21 -3.40
C THR A 16 17.09 -19.58 -3.86
N PHE A 17 16.74 -19.72 -5.14
CA PHE A 17 15.40 -19.37 -5.61
C PHE A 17 14.36 -20.44 -5.21
N GLY A 18 14.77 -21.69 -4.94
CA GLY A 18 13.91 -22.72 -4.35
C GLY A 18 13.42 -22.39 -2.93
N ASP A 19 14.20 -21.63 -2.14
CA ASP A 19 13.83 -21.17 -0.79
C ASP A 19 12.77 -20.05 -0.77
N LEU A 20 12.24 -19.63 -1.92
CA LEU A 20 11.36 -18.46 -2.05
C LEU A 20 9.90 -18.88 -2.18
N VAL A 21 9.17 -18.80 -1.06
CA VAL A 21 7.81 -19.35 -0.94
C VAL A 21 6.76 -18.51 -1.70
N GLY A 22 5.95 -19.16 -2.54
CA GLY A 22 4.71 -18.59 -3.12
C GLY A 22 4.91 -17.61 -4.28
N GLN A 23 6.07 -17.62 -4.95
CA GLN A 23 6.42 -16.72 -6.05
C GLN A 23 6.85 -17.47 -7.32
N GLU A 24 6.30 -18.68 -7.53
CA GLU A 24 6.72 -19.64 -8.56
C GLU A 24 6.78 -19.07 -10.00
N PRO A 25 5.84 -18.20 -10.44
CA PRO A 25 5.91 -17.56 -11.76
C PRO A 25 7.09 -16.58 -11.90
N VAL A 26 7.41 -15.82 -10.84
CA VAL A 26 8.55 -14.90 -10.79
C VAL A 26 9.86 -15.68 -10.82
N ILE A 27 9.95 -16.71 -9.97
CA ILE A 27 11.10 -17.63 -9.88
C ILE A 27 11.40 -18.28 -11.23
N ARG A 28 10.39 -18.88 -11.88
CA ARG A 28 10.54 -19.53 -13.19
C ARG A 28 11.03 -18.54 -14.25
N THR A 29 10.45 -17.34 -14.29
CA THR A 29 10.81 -16.32 -15.28
C THR A 29 12.23 -15.81 -15.09
N LEU A 30 12.65 -15.55 -13.84
CA LEU A 30 14.03 -15.15 -13.53
C LEU A 30 15.03 -16.27 -13.82
N LYS A 31 14.78 -17.52 -13.44
CA LYS A 31 15.64 -18.67 -13.76
C LYS A 31 15.84 -18.84 -15.27
N ASN A 32 14.78 -18.64 -16.07
CA ASN A 32 14.85 -18.72 -17.53
C ASN A 32 15.69 -17.57 -18.13
N ALA A 33 15.52 -16.33 -17.64
CA ALA A 33 16.33 -15.19 -18.07
C ALA A 33 17.82 -15.39 -17.72
N LEU A 34 18.11 -15.84 -16.49
CA LEU A 34 19.46 -16.17 -16.01
C LEU A 34 20.11 -17.28 -16.83
N SER A 35 19.41 -18.39 -17.07
CA SER A 35 19.94 -19.54 -17.80
C SER A 35 20.14 -19.29 -19.30
N SER A 36 19.43 -18.30 -19.87
CA SER A 36 19.58 -17.88 -21.28
C SER A 36 20.52 -16.68 -21.48
N GLY A 37 21.10 -16.14 -20.39
CA GLY A 37 21.95 -14.94 -20.42
C GLY A 37 21.22 -13.63 -20.77
N LYS A 38 19.90 -13.67 -20.95
CA LYS A 38 19.07 -12.51 -21.35
C LYS A 38 18.69 -11.67 -20.14
N LEU A 39 19.68 -11.01 -19.55
CA LEU A 39 19.50 -10.08 -18.43
C LEU A 39 18.95 -8.73 -18.91
N ALA A 40 18.01 -8.17 -18.15
CA ALA A 40 17.62 -6.77 -18.29
C ALA A 40 18.59 -5.89 -17.50
N HIS A 41 18.78 -4.64 -17.92
CA HIS A 41 19.58 -3.66 -17.17
C HIS A 41 18.82 -3.09 -15.96
N ALA A 42 17.48 -3.13 -15.96
CA ALA A 42 16.64 -2.67 -14.87
C ALA A 42 15.46 -3.61 -14.61
N TYR A 43 15.26 -3.94 -13.34
CA TYR A 43 14.19 -4.79 -12.82
C TYR A 43 13.31 -3.98 -11.87
N LEU A 44 11.98 -4.16 -11.96
CA LEU A 44 11.02 -3.59 -11.02
C LEU A 44 10.27 -4.71 -10.30
N PHE A 45 10.58 -4.90 -9.01
CA PHE A 45 9.92 -5.84 -8.13
C PHE A 45 8.84 -5.10 -7.34
N THR A 46 7.57 -5.38 -7.64
CA THR A 46 6.43 -4.72 -7.02
C THR A 46 5.53 -5.73 -6.30
N GLY A 47 4.90 -5.32 -5.20
CA GLY A 47 3.97 -6.15 -4.45
C GLY A 47 4.06 -5.90 -2.94
N PRO A 48 3.25 -6.58 -2.11
CA PRO A 48 3.15 -6.30 -0.68
C PRO A 48 4.47 -6.40 0.11
N ARG A 49 4.44 -5.92 1.35
CA ARG A 49 5.58 -6.05 2.28
C ARG A 49 5.78 -7.51 2.67
N GLY A 50 7.02 -7.92 2.91
CA GLY A 50 7.36 -9.28 3.37
C GLY A 50 7.27 -10.41 2.33
N THR A 51 6.88 -10.14 1.07
CA THR A 51 6.72 -11.15 -0.01
C THR A 51 8.02 -11.62 -0.67
N GLY A 52 9.18 -11.12 -0.21
CA GLY A 52 10.50 -11.57 -0.68
C GLY A 52 11.16 -10.73 -1.77
N LYS A 53 10.63 -9.55 -2.14
CA LYS A 53 11.22 -8.62 -3.14
C LYS A 53 12.74 -8.43 -2.97
N THR A 54 13.17 -7.89 -1.83
CA THR A 54 14.59 -7.62 -1.52
C THR A 54 15.42 -8.90 -1.30
N SER A 55 14.78 -10.04 -1.01
CA SER A 55 15.47 -11.35 -1.00
C SER A 55 15.78 -11.78 -2.43
N THR A 56 14.82 -11.65 -3.33
CA THR A 56 14.96 -11.94 -4.77
C THR A 56 15.99 -11.05 -5.43
N ALA A 57 16.08 -9.78 -5.01
CA ALA A 57 17.13 -8.85 -5.47
C ALA A 57 18.54 -9.37 -5.14
N ARG A 58 18.75 -9.84 -3.91
CA ARG A 58 20.02 -10.49 -3.51
C ARG A 58 20.26 -11.79 -4.27
N LEU A 59 19.25 -12.64 -4.46
CA LEU A 59 19.38 -13.90 -5.21
C LEU A 59 19.78 -13.65 -6.68
N LEU A 60 19.17 -12.65 -7.32
CA LEU A 60 19.55 -12.21 -8.66
C LEU A 60 21.02 -11.76 -8.70
N ALA A 61 21.40 -10.83 -7.83
CA ALA A 61 22.78 -10.33 -7.74
C ALA A 61 23.81 -11.44 -7.48
N LYS A 62 23.49 -12.35 -6.55
CA LYS A 62 24.28 -13.52 -6.19
C LYS A 62 24.46 -14.50 -7.34
N THR A 63 23.46 -14.63 -8.22
CA THR A 63 23.51 -15.54 -9.37
C THR A 63 24.30 -14.97 -10.54
N ILE A 64 24.12 -13.68 -10.88
CA ILE A 64 24.85 -13.07 -12.01
C ILE A 64 26.35 -12.86 -11.72
N ASN A 65 26.73 -12.71 -10.45
CA ASN A 65 28.12 -12.71 -9.99
C ASN A 65 28.61 -14.09 -9.50
N CYS A 66 27.82 -15.15 -9.69
CA CYS A 66 28.26 -16.50 -9.33
C CYS A 66 29.36 -16.98 -10.28
N SER A 67 30.40 -17.61 -9.72
CA SER A 67 31.50 -18.21 -10.49
C SER A 67 31.06 -19.48 -11.24
N ALA A 68 30.07 -20.20 -10.71
CA ALA A 68 29.55 -21.45 -11.24
C ALA A 68 28.05 -21.59 -10.92
N PRO A 69 27.16 -20.79 -11.53
CA PRO A 69 25.72 -20.92 -11.36
C PRO A 69 25.20 -22.22 -12.00
N VAL A 70 24.21 -22.85 -11.38
CA VAL A 70 23.63 -24.13 -11.86
C VAL A 70 22.14 -23.92 -12.08
N ASN A 71 21.64 -24.16 -13.29
CA ASN A 71 20.20 -24.04 -13.65
C ASN A 71 19.54 -22.71 -13.20
N GLY A 72 20.29 -21.60 -13.27
CA GLY A 72 19.82 -20.28 -12.84
C GLY A 72 19.81 -20.08 -11.32
N GLU A 73 20.52 -20.89 -10.54
CA GLU A 73 20.72 -20.72 -9.10
C GLU A 73 22.19 -20.44 -8.71
N PRO A 74 22.43 -19.72 -7.59
CA PRO A 74 23.78 -19.45 -7.10
C PRO A 74 24.35 -20.67 -6.37
N CYS A 75 25.64 -20.97 -6.57
CA CYS A 75 26.29 -22.13 -5.94
C CYS A 75 26.43 -22.03 -4.41
N ASN A 76 26.18 -20.85 -3.82
CA ASN A 76 26.31 -20.52 -2.40
C ASN A 76 27.72 -20.67 -1.77
N VAL A 77 28.66 -21.37 -2.43
CA VAL A 77 29.97 -21.70 -1.88
C VAL A 77 31.12 -20.80 -2.33
N CYS A 78 31.02 -20.06 -3.44
CA CYS A 78 32.10 -19.17 -3.90
C CYS A 78 32.18 -17.85 -3.12
N GLU A 79 33.29 -17.13 -3.25
CA GLU A 79 33.57 -15.87 -2.54
C GLU A 79 32.47 -14.82 -2.71
N GLN A 80 32.12 -14.45 -3.95
CA GLN A 80 30.99 -13.56 -4.27
C GLN A 80 29.69 -14.01 -3.61
N CYS A 81 29.41 -15.32 -3.59
CA CYS A 81 28.22 -15.85 -2.92
C CYS A 81 28.25 -15.63 -1.40
N ARG A 82 29.41 -15.78 -0.76
CA ARG A 82 29.57 -15.57 0.69
C ARG A 82 29.48 -14.09 1.05
N GLU A 83 30.15 -13.21 0.31
CA GLU A 83 30.10 -11.76 0.51
C GLU A 83 28.68 -11.21 0.42
N ILE A 84 27.92 -11.61 -0.62
CA ILE A 84 26.55 -11.13 -0.87
C ILE A 84 25.58 -11.67 0.19
N THR A 85 25.79 -12.89 0.70
CA THR A 85 25.02 -13.42 1.85
C THR A 85 25.36 -12.69 3.15
N ALA A 86 26.64 -12.37 3.39
CA ALA A 86 27.07 -11.58 4.55
C ALA A 86 26.60 -10.11 4.49
N GLY A 87 26.37 -9.57 3.29
CA GLY A 87 26.01 -8.16 3.07
C GLY A 87 27.23 -7.24 2.90
N ASN A 88 28.41 -7.80 2.66
CA ASN A 88 29.69 -7.06 2.62
C ASN A 88 30.27 -6.91 1.18
N SER A 89 29.53 -7.30 0.14
CA SER A 89 30.06 -7.25 -1.24
C SER A 89 30.00 -5.84 -1.83
N PHE A 90 31.15 -5.32 -2.27
CA PHE A 90 31.25 -4.02 -2.96
C PHE A 90 30.46 -3.96 -4.29
N ASN A 91 30.07 -5.12 -4.83
CA ASN A 91 29.32 -5.23 -6.08
C ASN A 91 27.80 -5.25 -5.89
N VAL A 92 27.29 -5.20 -4.64
CA VAL A 92 25.84 -5.16 -4.34
C VAL A 92 25.55 -4.01 -3.39
N ILE A 93 25.10 -2.90 -3.96
CA ILE A 93 24.82 -1.65 -3.24
C ILE A 93 23.31 -1.59 -2.98
N GLU A 94 22.93 -1.87 -1.73
CA GLU A 94 21.55 -1.74 -1.27
C GLU A 94 21.32 -0.36 -0.66
N ILE A 95 20.33 0.36 -1.18
CA ILE A 95 19.92 1.70 -0.74
C ILE A 95 18.44 1.63 -0.39
N ASP A 96 18.12 1.88 0.88
CA ASP A 96 16.75 2.15 1.31
C ASP A 96 16.36 3.57 0.85
N ALA A 97 15.44 3.66 -0.11
CA ALA A 97 14.92 4.95 -0.57
C ALA A 97 14.11 5.65 0.52
N ALA A 98 13.53 4.94 1.50
CA ALA A 98 12.75 5.58 2.57
C ALA A 98 13.63 6.42 3.52
N SER A 99 14.93 6.16 3.60
CA SER A 99 15.92 7.02 4.27
C SER A 99 16.71 7.91 3.29
N ASN A 100 16.94 7.47 2.05
CA ASN A 100 17.76 8.17 1.05
C ASN A 100 16.93 8.81 -0.08
N ARG A 101 15.89 9.58 0.28
CA ARG A 101 14.87 10.09 -0.68
C ARG A 101 15.38 11.14 -1.66
N GLY A 102 16.42 11.89 -1.28
CA GLY A 102 16.81 13.15 -1.90
C GLY A 102 17.63 13.01 -3.19
N ILE A 103 17.64 14.08 -3.99
CA ILE A 103 18.37 14.14 -5.26
C ILE A 103 19.88 13.89 -5.10
N ASP A 104 20.49 14.35 -4.01
CA ASP A 104 21.94 14.23 -3.81
C ASP A 104 22.39 12.78 -3.57
N SER A 105 21.61 12.00 -2.82
CA SER A 105 21.81 10.54 -2.71
C SER A 105 21.78 9.82 -4.06
N VAL A 106 21.00 10.33 -5.02
CA VAL A 106 20.93 9.78 -6.39
C VAL A 106 22.05 10.33 -7.30
N ARG A 107 22.56 11.54 -7.06
CA ARG A 107 23.78 12.06 -7.74
C ARG A 107 25.00 11.20 -7.37
N ASP A 108 25.19 11.00 -6.06
CA ASP A 108 26.15 10.06 -5.48
C ASP A 108 26.09 8.66 -6.10
N LEU A 109 24.87 8.12 -6.22
CA LEU A 109 24.60 6.82 -6.85
C LEU A 109 25.04 6.81 -8.32
N ARG A 110 24.63 7.83 -9.09
CA ARG A 110 24.97 7.94 -10.52
C ARG A 110 26.47 8.02 -10.77
N GLU A 111 27.22 8.71 -9.91
CA GLU A 111 28.69 8.73 -9.98
C GLU A 111 29.28 7.36 -9.62
N LYS A 112 28.75 6.68 -8.60
CA LYS A 112 29.15 5.31 -8.23
C LYS A 112 28.82 4.27 -9.31
N VAL A 113 27.81 4.51 -10.15
CA VAL A 113 27.44 3.66 -11.31
C VAL A 113 28.46 3.72 -12.44
N MET A 114 29.13 4.87 -12.64
CA MET A 114 30.16 5.01 -13.69
C MET A 114 31.50 4.33 -13.35
N MET A 115 31.66 3.86 -12.10
CA MET A 115 32.81 3.04 -11.70
C MET A 115 32.52 1.54 -11.93
N PRO A 116 33.38 0.80 -12.66
CA PRO A 116 33.19 -0.64 -12.88
C PRO A 116 33.20 -1.45 -11.56
N PRO A 117 32.70 -2.70 -11.57
CA PRO A 117 32.84 -3.61 -10.44
C PRO A 117 34.33 -3.92 -10.17
N SER A 118 34.72 -4.00 -8.89
CA SER A 118 36.10 -4.33 -8.49
C SER A 118 36.40 -5.82 -8.55
N THR A 119 35.35 -6.65 -8.44
CA THR A 119 35.39 -8.12 -8.56
C THR A 119 34.09 -8.62 -9.21
N GLY A 120 34.06 -9.84 -9.74
CA GLY A 120 32.84 -10.37 -10.39
C GLY A 120 32.61 -9.80 -11.80
N LYS A 121 31.35 -9.70 -12.23
CA LYS A 121 30.94 -9.31 -13.60
C LYS A 121 30.01 -8.09 -13.63
N TYR A 122 29.13 -7.97 -12.64
CA TYR A 122 28.05 -6.98 -12.59
C TYR A 122 28.05 -6.24 -11.26
N LYS A 123 27.64 -4.97 -11.30
CA LYS A 123 27.47 -4.10 -10.15
C LYS A 123 25.98 -3.82 -9.98
N VAL A 124 25.40 -4.32 -8.90
CA VAL A 124 23.95 -4.36 -8.69
C VAL A 124 23.52 -3.30 -7.70
N TYR A 125 22.50 -2.54 -8.08
CA TYR A 125 21.95 -1.44 -7.31
C TYR A 125 20.52 -1.76 -6.90
N VAL A 126 20.33 -2.11 -5.63
CA VAL A 126 19.02 -2.45 -5.08
C VAL A 126 18.43 -1.21 -4.40
N LEU A 127 17.39 -0.64 -4.98
CA LEU A 127 16.64 0.50 -4.44
C LEU A 127 15.38 -0.03 -3.75
N ASP A 128 15.41 -0.22 -2.42
CA ASP A 128 14.25 -0.71 -1.67
C ASP A 128 13.28 0.41 -1.28
N GLU A 129 11.99 0.09 -1.27
CA GLU A 129 10.85 1.02 -1.25
C GLU A 129 11.03 2.26 -2.16
N ALA A 130 11.48 2.03 -3.40
CA ALA A 130 11.86 3.05 -4.39
C ALA A 130 10.81 4.15 -4.64
N HIS A 131 9.52 3.87 -4.41
CA HIS A 131 8.44 4.86 -4.50
C HIS A 131 8.54 6.02 -3.49
N MET A 132 9.47 5.95 -2.53
CA MET A 132 9.76 6.99 -1.55
C MET A 132 10.77 8.04 -2.05
N LEU A 133 11.44 7.81 -3.19
CA LEU A 133 12.29 8.82 -3.85
C LEU A 133 11.47 10.03 -4.28
N THR A 134 12.06 11.23 -4.25
CA THR A 134 11.39 12.42 -4.81
C THR A 134 11.38 12.41 -6.34
N THR A 135 10.49 13.20 -6.94
CA THR A 135 10.36 13.34 -8.41
C THR A 135 11.68 13.77 -9.06
N GLU A 136 12.42 14.66 -8.41
CA GLU A 136 13.72 15.17 -8.86
C GLU A 136 14.80 14.09 -8.77
N ALA A 137 14.76 13.27 -7.73
CA ALA A 137 15.64 12.12 -7.56
C ALA A 137 15.39 11.06 -8.65
N PHE A 138 14.13 10.71 -8.93
CA PHE A 138 13.79 9.85 -10.08
C PHE A 138 14.28 10.43 -11.41
N ASN A 139 14.04 11.71 -11.67
CA ASN A 139 14.46 12.36 -12.92
C ASN A 139 15.99 12.40 -13.07
N ALA A 140 16.74 12.53 -11.97
CA ALA A 140 18.20 12.41 -11.98
C ALA A 140 18.69 10.99 -12.29
N LEU A 141 17.89 9.96 -11.95
CA LEU A 141 18.19 8.56 -12.24
C LEU A 141 17.85 8.16 -13.68
N LEU A 142 16.82 8.74 -14.31
CA LEU A 142 16.29 8.34 -15.63
C LEU A 142 17.36 8.11 -16.70
N LYS A 143 18.28 9.05 -16.92
CA LYS A 143 19.35 8.89 -17.92
C LYS A 143 20.21 7.64 -17.67
N THR A 144 20.42 7.29 -16.40
CA THR A 144 21.19 6.11 -15.97
C THR A 144 20.41 4.81 -16.15
N LEU A 145 19.08 4.86 -16.26
CA LEU A 145 18.22 3.72 -16.61
C LEU A 145 18.01 3.59 -18.13
N GLU A 146 18.20 4.67 -18.88
CA GLU A 146 18.15 4.69 -20.36
C GLU A 146 19.46 4.20 -20.99
N GLU A 147 20.59 4.73 -20.49
CA GLU A 147 21.94 4.44 -20.98
C GLU A 147 22.83 3.87 -19.85
N PRO A 148 22.45 2.74 -19.22
CA PRO A 148 23.26 2.12 -18.16
C PRO A 148 24.57 1.55 -18.72
N PRO A 149 25.69 1.64 -17.98
CA PRO A 149 26.90 0.87 -18.30
C PRO A 149 26.60 -0.63 -18.39
N PRO A 150 27.27 -1.41 -19.28
CA PRO A 150 26.92 -2.81 -19.55
C PRO A 150 27.13 -3.77 -18.36
N TYR A 151 27.83 -3.32 -17.32
CA TYR A 151 28.01 -4.04 -16.05
C TYR A 151 27.02 -3.61 -14.96
N ALA A 152 26.23 -2.55 -15.16
CA ALA A 152 25.32 -2.02 -14.14
C ALA A 152 23.94 -2.69 -14.25
N VAL A 153 23.40 -3.17 -13.12
CA VAL A 153 22.06 -3.77 -13.04
C VAL A 153 21.27 -3.11 -11.92
N PHE A 154 20.13 -2.51 -12.24
CA PHE A 154 19.24 -1.89 -11.26
C PHE A 154 18.11 -2.84 -10.85
N VAL A 155 17.78 -2.86 -9.56
CA VAL A 155 16.64 -3.60 -9.01
C VAL A 155 15.85 -2.66 -8.09
N LEU A 156 14.76 -2.12 -8.61
CA LEU A 156 13.85 -1.25 -7.87
C LEU A 156 12.80 -2.12 -7.18
N ALA A 157 12.72 -2.09 -5.85
CA ALA A 157 11.69 -2.78 -5.09
C ALA A 157 10.67 -1.76 -4.55
N THR A 158 9.37 -2.08 -4.60
CA THR A 158 8.31 -1.20 -4.08
C THR A 158 7.11 -1.96 -3.52
N THR A 159 6.47 -1.41 -2.48
CA THR A 159 5.12 -1.79 -2.04
C THR A 159 3.99 -1.15 -2.84
N ASP A 160 4.25 -0.03 -3.52
CA ASP A 160 3.28 0.73 -4.29
C ASP A 160 3.82 1.05 -5.70
N VAL A 161 3.16 0.54 -6.73
CA VAL A 161 3.53 0.78 -8.13
C VAL A 161 2.88 2.04 -8.72
N HIS A 162 1.80 2.54 -8.12
CA HIS A 162 1.06 3.71 -8.63
C HIS A 162 1.75 5.03 -8.32
N LYS A 163 2.65 5.04 -7.31
CA LYS A 163 3.55 6.15 -7.00
C LYS A 163 4.83 6.18 -7.86
N MET A 164 5.12 5.14 -8.63
CA MET A 164 6.28 5.12 -9.53
C MET A 164 6.01 5.94 -10.79
N LEU A 165 6.97 6.74 -11.25
CA LEU A 165 6.81 7.52 -12.49
C LEU A 165 6.64 6.58 -13.71
N PRO A 166 5.69 6.83 -14.63
CA PRO A 166 5.50 6.02 -15.83
C PRO A 166 6.76 5.88 -16.70
N THR A 167 7.63 6.89 -16.70
CA THR A 167 8.94 6.87 -17.37
C THR A 167 9.88 5.82 -16.80
N VAL A 168 9.87 5.59 -15.48
CA VAL A 168 10.63 4.52 -14.84
C VAL A 168 9.99 3.16 -15.13
N LEU A 169 8.65 3.08 -15.05
CA LEU A 169 7.90 1.85 -15.34
C LEU A 169 8.17 1.32 -16.77
N SER A 170 8.27 2.19 -17.77
CA SER A 170 8.50 1.78 -19.16
C SER A 170 9.95 1.37 -19.47
N ARG A 171 10.88 1.52 -18.51
CA ARG A 171 12.32 1.20 -18.64
C ARG A 171 12.72 -0.03 -17.81
N CYS A 172 11.83 -0.57 -16.99
CA CYS A 172 12.14 -1.69 -16.09
C CYS A 172 11.34 -2.95 -16.46
N GLN A 173 11.99 -4.12 -16.39
CA GLN A 173 11.26 -5.39 -16.47
C GLN A 173 10.49 -5.61 -15.16
N ARG A 174 9.15 -5.52 -15.23
CA ARG A 174 8.24 -5.64 -14.07
C ARG A 174 8.00 -7.09 -13.66
N PHE A 175 8.05 -7.35 -12.35
CA PHE A 175 7.65 -8.60 -11.71
C PHE A 175 6.72 -8.31 -10.53
N ASP A 176 5.52 -8.90 -10.58
CA ASP A 176 4.47 -8.75 -9.56
C ASP A 176 4.51 -9.89 -8.54
N PHE A 177 4.90 -9.55 -7.31
CA PHE A 177 4.94 -10.43 -6.15
C PHE A 177 3.57 -10.48 -5.47
N LYS A 178 3.07 -11.69 -5.22
CA LYS A 178 1.76 -11.91 -4.57
C LYS A 178 1.91 -12.04 -3.06
N ARG A 179 0.81 -11.84 -2.31
CA ARG A 179 0.76 -12.26 -0.90
C ARG A 179 1.01 -13.77 -0.83
N ILE A 180 1.78 -14.21 0.16
CA ILE A 180 1.99 -15.63 0.42
C ILE A 180 0.73 -16.15 1.12
N THR A 181 0.25 -17.34 0.75
CA THR A 181 -0.99 -17.89 1.32
C THR A 181 -0.81 -18.26 2.79
N THR A 182 -1.91 -18.23 3.58
CA THR A 182 -1.88 -18.57 5.01
C THR A 182 -1.24 -19.95 5.24
N ARG A 183 -1.64 -20.95 4.44
CA ARG A 183 -1.10 -22.32 4.50
C ARG A 183 0.42 -22.39 4.28
N GLN A 184 0.94 -21.66 3.28
CA GLN A 184 2.37 -21.58 2.99
C GLN A 184 3.18 -20.87 4.09
N ILE A 185 2.55 -19.94 4.82
CA ILE A 185 3.19 -19.30 5.97
C ILE A 185 3.24 -20.28 7.15
N VAL A 186 2.16 -21.01 7.44
CA VAL A 186 2.14 -22.07 8.47
C VAL A 186 3.22 -23.12 8.20
N GLU A 187 3.24 -23.70 7.00
CA GLU A 187 4.25 -24.69 6.59
C GLU A 187 5.70 -24.19 6.82
N ARG A 188 5.97 -22.91 6.56
CA ARG A 188 7.31 -22.32 6.74
C ARG A 188 7.60 -21.93 8.20
N VAL A 189 6.60 -21.54 8.98
CA VAL A 189 6.72 -21.25 10.41
C VAL A 189 6.97 -22.54 11.19
N GLU A 190 6.22 -23.60 10.92
CA GLU A 190 6.44 -24.94 11.50
C GLU A 190 7.84 -25.48 11.15
N TYR A 191 8.26 -25.36 9.88
CA TYR A 191 9.61 -25.74 9.44
C TYR A 191 10.71 -24.97 10.20
N VAL A 192 10.61 -23.64 10.31
CA VAL A 192 11.62 -22.84 11.02
C VAL A 192 11.63 -23.13 12.52
N ALA A 193 10.47 -23.26 13.17
CA ALA A 193 10.39 -23.61 14.59
C ALA A 193 11.08 -24.95 14.87
N GLY A 194 10.80 -25.98 14.06
CA GLY A 194 11.46 -27.29 14.17
C GLY A 194 12.98 -27.24 14.01
N GLN A 195 13.49 -26.39 13.10
CA GLN A 195 14.94 -26.21 12.91
C GLN A 195 15.62 -25.41 14.04
N GLU A 196 14.87 -24.58 14.79
CA GLU A 196 15.34 -23.94 16.02
C GLU A 196 15.14 -24.83 17.28
N ASN A 197 14.62 -26.05 17.12
CA ASN A 197 14.23 -26.97 18.21
C ASN A 197 13.08 -26.46 19.10
N VAL A 198 12.21 -25.62 18.53
CA VAL A 198 11.02 -25.07 19.18
C VAL A 198 9.79 -25.86 18.75
N ARG A 199 8.95 -26.24 19.72
CA ARG A 199 7.63 -26.82 19.47
C ARG A 199 6.61 -25.69 19.36
N ILE A 200 5.84 -25.68 18.28
CA ILE A 200 4.73 -24.75 18.08
C ILE A 200 3.43 -25.51 17.83
N GLU A 201 2.37 -25.08 18.51
CA GLU A 201 1.02 -25.57 18.25
C GLU A 201 0.55 -25.07 16.88
N ARG A 202 -0.05 -25.95 16.06
CA ARG A 202 -0.50 -25.59 14.71
C ARG A 202 -1.45 -24.39 14.69
N SER A 203 -2.38 -24.31 15.64
CA SER A 203 -3.31 -23.20 15.80
C SER A 203 -2.59 -21.87 16.08
N ALA A 204 -1.47 -21.91 16.81
CA ALA A 204 -0.60 -20.77 17.09
C ALA A 204 0.19 -20.34 15.84
N ALA A 205 0.67 -21.30 15.04
CA ALA A 205 1.26 -21.02 13.73
C ALA A 205 0.22 -20.43 12.75
N GLU A 206 -1.02 -20.91 12.75
CA GLU A 206 -2.15 -20.37 11.98
C GLU A 206 -2.57 -18.97 12.46
N LEU A 207 -2.43 -18.65 13.76
CA LEU A 207 -2.62 -17.30 14.28
C LEU A 207 -1.48 -16.34 13.84
N ILE A 208 -0.21 -16.78 13.93
CA ILE A 208 0.96 -16.04 13.40
C ILE A 208 0.81 -15.78 11.89
N ALA A 209 0.38 -16.79 11.12
CA ALA A 209 0.20 -16.67 9.68
C ALA A 209 -0.88 -15.64 9.29
N ARG A 210 -2.01 -15.63 10.02
CA ARG A 210 -3.08 -14.63 9.85
C ARG A 210 -2.59 -13.23 10.25
N ALA A 211 -1.94 -13.07 11.40
CA ALA A 211 -1.37 -11.80 11.87
C ALA A 211 -0.29 -11.23 10.92
N ALA A 212 0.47 -12.09 10.23
CA ALA A 212 1.46 -11.69 9.24
C ALA A 212 0.87 -11.19 7.90
N ALA A 213 -0.44 -11.29 7.69
CA ALA A 213 -1.18 -10.75 6.55
C ALA A 213 -0.62 -11.09 5.15
N GLY A 214 0.10 -12.21 5.01
CA GLY A 214 0.73 -12.64 3.76
C GLY A 214 2.21 -12.28 3.57
N GLY A 215 2.89 -11.75 4.60
CA GLY A 215 4.30 -11.34 4.58
C GLY A 215 5.22 -12.24 5.43
N MET A 216 6.11 -13.00 4.78
CA MET A 216 7.01 -13.95 5.47
C MET A 216 7.97 -13.28 6.46
N ARG A 217 8.46 -12.08 6.15
CA ARG A 217 9.32 -11.30 7.07
C ARG A 217 8.63 -11.06 8.41
N ASP A 218 7.34 -10.76 8.37
CA ASP A 218 6.57 -10.40 9.54
C ASP A 218 6.17 -11.66 10.32
N ALA A 219 5.76 -12.73 9.63
CA ALA A 219 5.55 -14.06 10.24
C ALA A 219 6.78 -14.56 11.03
N LEU A 220 7.98 -14.49 10.42
CA LEU A 220 9.22 -14.90 11.09
C LEU A 220 9.66 -13.94 12.20
N SER A 221 9.18 -12.70 12.21
CA SER A 221 9.42 -11.74 13.30
C SER A 221 8.47 -11.99 14.48
N LEU A 222 7.22 -12.35 14.22
CA LEU A 222 6.25 -12.79 15.23
C LEU A 222 6.67 -14.13 15.86
N LEU A 223 7.25 -15.05 15.09
CA LEU A 223 7.84 -16.28 15.62
C LEU A 223 9.03 -16.00 16.56
N ASP A 224 9.93 -15.08 16.16
CA ASP A 224 11.06 -14.61 16.99
C ASP A 224 10.57 -14.08 18.36
N GLN A 225 9.51 -13.27 18.33
CA GLN A 225 8.85 -12.73 19.53
C GLN A 225 8.17 -13.84 20.36
N ALA A 226 7.49 -14.79 19.73
CA ALA A 226 6.81 -15.89 20.41
C ALA A 226 7.80 -16.82 21.12
N ILE A 227 8.98 -17.04 20.54
CA ILE A 227 10.10 -17.76 21.18
C ILE A 227 10.66 -16.96 22.36
N ALA A 228 10.88 -15.65 22.18
CA ALA A 228 11.38 -14.79 23.25
C ALA A 228 10.40 -14.66 24.44
N TYR A 229 9.09 -14.82 24.21
CA TYR A 229 8.04 -14.79 25.22
C TYR A 229 7.76 -16.15 25.87
N SER A 230 7.76 -17.24 25.09
CA SER A 230 7.29 -18.57 25.51
C SER A 230 8.42 -19.58 25.78
N GLY A 231 9.63 -19.30 25.31
CA GLY A 231 10.72 -20.28 25.27
C GLY A 231 10.51 -21.33 24.19
N ASN A 232 10.70 -22.60 24.54
CA ASN A 232 10.79 -23.71 23.57
C ASN A 232 9.44 -24.36 23.23
N GLU A 233 8.35 -24.00 23.91
CA GLU A 233 7.00 -24.51 23.62
C GLU A 233 6.03 -23.32 23.47
N ILE A 234 5.43 -23.19 22.29
CA ILE A 234 4.55 -22.08 21.90
C ILE A 234 3.13 -22.62 21.72
N THR A 235 2.25 -22.25 22.66
CA THR A 235 0.81 -22.55 22.64
C THR A 235 -0.01 -21.41 22.04
N LEU A 236 -1.25 -21.70 21.63
CA LEU A 236 -2.19 -20.69 21.15
C LEU A 236 -2.39 -19.52 22.13
N VAL A 237 -2.55 -19.84 23.43
CA VAL A 237 -2.84 -18.85 24.48
C VAL A 237 -1.69 -17.86 24.66
N GLN A 238 -0.43 -18.33 24.59
CA GLN A 238 0.74 -17.45 24.67
C GLN A 238 0.82 -16.51 23.46
N VAL A 239 0.50 -16.98 22.26
CA VAL A 239 0.49 -16.13 21.05
C VAL A 239 -0.69 -15.15 21.06
N GLN A 240 -1.86 -15.53 21.57
CA GLN A 240 -2.99 -14.61 21.77
C GLN A 240 -2.62 -13.47 22.73
N ALA A 241 -2.03 -13.80 23.89
CA ALA A 241 -1.55 -12.82 24.86
C ALA A 241 -0.47 -11.90 24.27
N MET A 242 0.53 -12.47 23.57
CA MET A 242 1.61 -11.71 22.93
C MET A 242 1.11 -10.73 21.86
N LEU A 243 0.08 -11.10 21.09
CA LEU A 243 -0.49 -10.26 20.02
C LEU A 243 -1.57 -9.29 20.51
N GLY A 244 -1.94 -9.30 21.80
CA GLY A 244 -3.11 -8.57 22.30
C GLY A 244 -4.43 -9.03 21.67
N VAL A 245 -4.46 -10.24 21.12
CA VAL A 245 -5.61 -10.80 20.39
C VAL A 245 -6.59 -11.38 21.39
N ALA A 246 -7.70 -10.66 21.59
CA ALA A 246 -8.84 -11.14 22.38
C ALA A 246 -9.32 -12.52 21.90
N ASP A 247 -9.80 -13.34 22.84
CA ASP A 247 -10.44 -14.63 22.55
C ASP A 247 -11.59 -14.44 21.53
N PRO A 248 -11.65 -15.21 20.44
CA PRO A 248 -12.81 -15.22 19.53
C PRO A 248 -14.17 -15.33 20.24
N ARG A 249 -14.23 -16.03 21.38
CA ARG A 249 -15.44 -16.11 22.23
C ARG A 249 -15.83 -14.77 22.84
N ALA A 250 -14.88 -13.88 23.14
CA ALA A 250 -15.16 -12.53 23.62
C ALA A 250 -15.77 -11.66 22.50
N ILE A 251 -15.27 -11.79 21.28
CA ILE A 251 -15.86 -11.14 20.08
C ILE A 251 -17.29 -11.66 19.86
N GLN A 252 -17.49 -12.98 19.94
CA GLN A 252 -18.83 -13.58 19.83
C GLN A 252 -19.78 -13.06 20.91
N LYS A 253 -19.37 -13.03 22.19
CA LYS A 253 -20.17 -12.46 23.29
C LYS A 253 -20.55 -11.00 23.05
N LEU A 254 -19.60 -10.15 22.63
CA LEU A 254 -19.87 -8.74 22.30
C LEU A 254 -20.96 -8.62 21.22
N ILE A 255 -20.87 -9.42 20.15
CA ILE A 255 -21.88 -9.43 19.07
C ILE A 255 -23.23 -9.98 19.55
N THR A 256 -23.24 -11.03 20.38
CA THR A 256 -24.47 -11.56 21.00
C THR A 256 -25.16 -10.47 21.83
N HIS A 257 -24.44 -9.77 22.70
CA HIS A 257 -25.01 -8.69 23.51
C HIS A 257 -25.52 -7.49 22.67
N VAL A 258 -24.97 -7.27 21.47
CA VAL A 258 -25.55 -6.32 20.49
C VAL A 258 -26.90 -6.81 19.95
N SER A 259 -27.03 -8.10 19.62
CA SER A 259 -28.33 -8.69 19.20
C SER A 259 -29.37 -8.74 20.33
N GLU A 260 -28.93 -8.86 21.59
CA GLU A 260 -29.76 -8.76 22.79
C GLU A 260 -30.13 -7.31 23.17
N LEU A 261 -29.63 -6.31 22.42
CA LEU A 261 -29.73 -4.87 22.70
C LEU A 261 -29.19 -4.45 24.09
N ASN A 262 -28.30 -5.27 24.67
CA ASN A 262 -27.80 -5.13 26.05
C ASN A 262 -26.53 -4.25 26.10
N SER A 263 -26.73 -2.94 26.08
CA SER A 263 -25.63 -1.96 26.14
C SER A 263 -24.79 -2.07 27.41
N ALA A 264 -25.37 -2.41 28.56
CA ALA A 264 -24.64 -2.55 29.81
C ALA A 264 -23.63 -3.71 29.76
N ALA A 265 -24.06 -4.90 29.29
CA ALA A 265 -23.16 -6.05 29.16
C ALA A 265 -22.01 -5.79 28.17
N VAL A 266 -22.27 -5.07 27.06
CA VAL A 266 -21.20 -4.70 26.11
C VAL A 266 -20.17 -3.76 26.78
N LEU A 267 -20.61 -2.73 27.48
CA LEU A 267 -19.70 -1.78 28.16
C LEU A 267 -18.89 -2.46 29.26
N HIS A 268 -19.50 -3.33 30.08
CA HIS A 268 -18.79 -4.12 31.08
C HIS A 268 -17.74 -5.04 30.45
N LEU A 269 -18.08 -5.77 29.37
CA LEU A 269 -17.14 -6.66 28.70
C LEU A 269 -15.98 -5.92 28.01
N ILE A 270 -16.20 -4.70 27.50
CA ILE A 270 -15.10 -3.84 27.01
C ILE A 270 -14.15 -3.44 28.15
N HIS A 271 -14.69 -3.07 29.32
CA HIS A 271 -13.89 -2.72 30.49
C HIS A 271 -13.12 -3.92 31.03
N GLU A 272 -13.74 -5.10 31.16
CA GLU A 272 -13.08 -6.36 31.57
C GLU A 272 -11.91 -6.72 30.64
N LEU A 273 -12.09 -6.58 29.32
CA LEU A 273 -11.02 -6.82 28.34
C LEU A 273 -9.89 -5.77 28.45
N SER A 274 -10.22 -4.52 28.79
CA SER A 274 -9.23 -3.45 29.01
C SER A 274 -8.41 -3.67 30.28
N GLU A 275 -9.04 -4.06 31.40
CA GLU A 275 -8.35 -4.39 32.65
C GLU A 275 -7.50 -5.67 32.51
N ALA A 276 -7.93 -6.62 31.68
CA ALA A 276 -7.13 -7.78 31.29
C ALA A 276 -5.96 -7.44 30.33
N GLY A 277 -5.80 -6.18 29.93
CA GLY A 277 -4.69 -5.70 29.11
C GLY A 277 -4.80 -5.98 27.60
N ALA A 278 -6.01 -6.28 27.08
CA ALA A 278 -6.20 -6.48 25.65
C ALA A 278 -6.09 -5.14 24.87
N ASP A 279 -5.48 -5.18 23.67
CA ASP A 279 -5.42 -3.97 22.83
C ASP A 279 -6.80 -3.69 22.20
N LEU A 280 -7.46 -2.65 22.71
CA LEU A 280 -8.78 -2.21 22.24
C LEU A 280 -8.79 -1.77 20.76
N ARG A 281 -7.63 -1.39 20.19
CA ARG A 281 -7.48 -1.13 18.74
C ARG A 281 -7.55 -2.44 17.96
N GLN A 282 -6.83 -3.46 18.43
CA GLN A 282 -6.82 -4.80 17.85
C GLN A 282 -8.18 -5.50 18.03
N LEU A 283 -8.90 -5.22 19.13
CA LEU A 283 -10.29 -5.61 19.31
C LEU A 283 -11.22 -4.92 18.30
N ASN A 284 -11.10 -3.61 18.09
CA ASN A 284 -11.88 -2.89 17.06
C ASN A 284 -11.66 -3.46 15.66
N ILE A 285 -10.40 -3.74 15.28
CA ILE A 285 -10.06 -4.34 13.98
C ILE A 285 -10.72 -5.72 13.83
N GLN A 286 -10.61 -6.59 14.83
CA GLN A 286 -11.19 -7.93 14.79
C GLN A 286 -12.73 -7.92 14.75
N VAL A 287 -13.37 -7.02 15.50
CA VAL A 287 -14.84 -6.86 15.45
C VAL A 287 -15.28 -6.33 14.07
N GLY A 288 -14.52 -5.42 13.46
CA GLY A 288 -14.73 -4.98 12.08
C GLY A 288 -14.58 -6.11 11.04
N GLU A 289 -13.58 -6.98 11.19
CA GLU A 289 -13.45 -8.18 10.36
C GLU A 289 -14.61 -9.17 10.57
N TYR A 290 -15.10 -9.32 11.81
CA TYR A 290 -16.23 -10.18 12.12
C TYR A 290 -17.54 -9.65 11.51
N TRP A 291 -17.82 -8.34 11.62
CA TRP A 291 -18.94 -7.71 10.90
C TRP A 291 -18.85 -7.91 9.38
N ARG A 292 -17.65 -7.77 8.79
CA ARG A 292 -17.41 -8.07 7.37
C ARG A 292 -17.69 -9.55 7.04
N ALA A 293 -17.33 -10.49 7.91
CA ALA A 293 -17.60 -11.91 7.72
C ALA A 293 -19.10 -12.24 7.79
N LEU A 294 -19.83 -11.66 8.75
CA LEU A 294 -21.30 -11.76 8.86
C LEU A 294 -22.00 -11.16 7.63
N MET A 295 -21.54 -10.00 7.15
CA MET A 295 -22.05 -9.35 5.94
C MET A 295 -21.86 -10.24 4.70
N LEU A 296 -20.67 -10.83 4.51
CA LEU A 296 -20.39 -11.78 3.42
C LEU A 296 -21.25 -13.04 3.54
N ALA A 297 -21.47 -13.55 4.76
CA ALA A 297 -22.35 -14.69 5.02
C ALA A 297 -23.79 -14.42 4.60
N LYS A 298 -24.36 -13.27 5.00
CA LYS A 298 -25.74 -12.89 4.66
C LYS A 298 -25.90 -12.50 3.19
N ALA A 299 -24.85 -11.99 2.54
CA ALA A 299 -24.81 -11.77 1.09
C ALA A 299 -24.70 -13.07 0.26
N GLY A 300 -24.55 -14.23 0.89
CA GLY A 300 -24.44 -15.52 0.19
C GLY A 300 -23.08 -15.76 -0.49
N ALA A 301 -22.05 -14.99 -0.15
CA ALA A 301 -20.71 -15.17 -0.69
C ALA A 301 -20.02 -16.41 -0.06
N ASP A 302 -19.07 -17.01 -0.79
CA ASP A 302 -18.28 -18.10 -0.23
C ASP A 302 -17.23 -17.59 0.76
N ILE A 303 -17.60 -17.62 2.05
CA ILE A 303 -16.75 -17.19 3.16
C ILE A 303 -15.44 -17.98 3.21
N ALA A 304 -15.46 -19.27 2.86
CA ALA A 304 -14.31 -20.16 3.06
C ALA A 304 -13.14 -19.78 2.15
N SER A 305 -13.40 -19.53 0.85
CA SER A 305 -12.37 -19.07 -0.10
C SER A 305 -12.04 -17.57 -0.01
N ILE A 306 -12.87 -16.75 0.63
CA ILE A 306 -12.65 -15.30 0.75
C ILE A 306 -11.87 -14.91 2.01
N LEU A 307 -11.95 -15.68 3.10
CA LEU A 307 -11.41 -15.32 4.42
C LEU A 307 -10.46 -16.35 5.07
N ASP A 308 -10.10 -17.45 4.39
CA ASP A 308 -9.26 -18.54 4.93
C ASP A 308 -9.76 -19.04 6.32
N ARG A 309 -11.06 -19.34 6.44
CA ARG A 309 -11.72 -19.76 7.69
C ARG A 309 -12.09 -21.24 7.68
N THR A 310 -12.12 -21.85 8.87
CA THR A 310 -12.53 -23.26 9.05
C THR A 310 -14.03 -23.44 8.80
N GLU A 311 -14.45 -24.67 8.50
CA GLU A 311 -15.88 -24.98 8.34
C GLU A 311 -16.69 -24.70 9.61
N ASP A 312 -16.08 -24.80 10.79
CA ASP A 312 -16.71 -24.49 12.07
C ASP A 312 -16.90 -22.98 12.28
N GLU A 313 -15.85 -22.17 12.07
CA GLU A 313 -15.95 -20.70 12.05
C GLU A 313 -17.04 -20.26 11.06
N VAL A 314 -17.06 -20.86 9.86
CA VAL A 314 -18.04 -20.58 8.80
C VAL A 314 -19.47 -20.98 9.20
N ARG A 315 -19.66 -22.05 9.98
CA ARG A 315 -20.98 -22.45 10.50
C ARG A 315 -21.48 -21.48 11.58
N GLU A 316 -20.63 -21.09 12.52
CA GLU A 316 -20.98 -20.14 13.59
C GLU A 316 -21.32 -18.76 13.01
N ILE A 317 -20.51 -18.25 12.09
CA ILE A 317 -20.76 -16.97 11.39
C ILE A 317 -22.09 -17.02 10.62
N LYS A 318 -22.42 -18.13 9.94
CA LYS A 318 -23.71 -18.32 9.22
C LYS A 318 -24.93 -18.53 10.14
N GLN A 319 -24.75 -18.79 11.42
CA GLN A 319 -25.82 -18.76 12.41
C GLN A 319 -26.01 -17.34 12.95
N MET A 320 -24.93 -16.71 13.39
CA MET A 320 -24.93 -15.34 13.92
C MET A 320 -25.43 -14.31 12.89
N SER A 321 -25.10 -14.48 11.60
CA SER A 321 -25.55 -13.59 10.52
C SER A 321 -27.06 -13.65 10.22
N ARG A 322 -27.82 -14.49 10.93
CA ARG A 322 -29.29 -14.54 10.82
C ARG A 322 -29.98 -13.55 11.76
N LEU A 323 -29.31 -13.13 12.83
CA LEU A 323 -29.86 -12.22 13.85
C LEU A 323 -29.95 -10.77 13.35
N PHE A 324 -29.05 -10.38 12.44
CA PHE A 324 -28.94 -9.02 11.92
C PHE A 324 -29.40 -8.92 10.46
N ASP A 325 -29.86 -7.74 10.03
CA ASP A 325 -30.11 -7.46 8.63
C ASP A 325 -28.87 -7.05 7.82
N LEU A 326 -28.89 -7.29 6.50
CA LEU A 326 -27.78 -6.93 5.62
C LEU A 326 -27.50 -5.41 5.63
N GLY A 327 -28.54 -4.58 5.81
CA GLY A 327 -28.37 -3.14 6.03
C GLY A 327 -27.61 -2.83 7.33
N GLU A 328 -27.98 -3.47 8.43
CA GLU A 328 -27.34 -3.31 9.74
C GLU A 328 -25.87 -3.77 9.70
N LEU A 329 -25.61 -4.96 9.15
CA LEU A 329 -24.27 -5.54 9.00
C LEU A 329 -23.35 -4.63 8.17
N THR A 330 -23.88 -4.01 7.11
CA THR A 330 -23.13 -3.09 6.25
C THR A 330 -22.80 -1.77 6.97
N GLU A 331 -23.71 -1.24 7.78
CA GLU A 331 -23.48 0.01 8.52
C GLU A 331 -22.58 -0.22 9.75
N ALA A 332 -22.76 -1.33 10.48
CA ALA A 332 -21.87 -1.72 11.57
C ALA A 332 -20.43 -1.93 11.08
N ALA A 333 -20.23 -2.64 9.96
CA ALA A 333 -18.91 -2.77 9.32
C ALA A 333 -18.30 -1.41 8.94
N ARG A 334 -19.13 -0.44 8.52
CA ARG A 334 -18.68 0.93 8.22
C ARG A 334 -18.25 1.68 9.49
N ILE A 335 -19.02 1.61 10.57
CA ILE A 335 -18.73 2.29 11.84
C ILE A 335 -17.37 1.82 12.40
N PHE A 336 -17.14 0.51 12.46
CA PHE A 336 -15.88 -0.05 12.98
C PHE A 336 -14.66 0.28 12.09
N ALA A 337 -14.86 0.36 10.76
CA ALA A 337 -13.84 0.82 9.82
C ALA A 337 -13.54 2.33 9.93
N GLN A 338 -14.54 3.17 10.23
CA GLN A 338 -14.33 4.58 10.52
C GLN A 338 -13.61 4.79 11.87
N ASN A 339 -13.95 4.00 12.90
CA ASN A 339 -13.27 4.02 14.20
C ASN A 339 -11.78 3.66 14.06
N ASP A 340 -11.43 2.64 13.26
CA ASP A 340 -10.03 2.28 12.95
C ASP A 340 -9.25 3.45 12.31
N LEU A 341 -9.88 4.17 11.37
CA LEU A 341 -9.29 5.37 10.74
C LEU A 341 -9.12 6.53 11.74
N MET A 342 -10.07 6.72 12.68
CA MET A 342 -10.00 7.78 13.69
C MET A 342 -8.97 7.47 14.79
N GLN A 343 -8.89 6.23 15.27
CA GLN A 343 -7.95 5.83 16.33
C GLN A 343 -6.48 5.96 15.91
N LYS A 344 -6.18 5.90 14.61
CA LYS A 344 -4.83 6.19 14.05
C LYS A 344 -4.42 7.65 14.21
N ASN A 345 -5.38 8.56 14.39
CA ASN A 345 -5.19 10.01 14.51
C ASN A 345 -5.41 10.52 15.95
N GLN A 346 -4.80 9.85 16.94
CA GLN A 346 -4.74 10.26 18.36
C GLN A 346 -6.05 10.14 19.19
N GLY A 347 -7.08 9.44 18.71
CA GLY A 347 -8.28 9.16 19.52
C GLY A 347 -8.05 8.20 20.69
N THR A 348 -8.83 8.35 21.77
CA THR A 348 -8.90 7.39 22.88
C THR A 348 -9.59 6.10 22.43
N PRO A 349 -8.90 4.93 22.47
CA PRO A 349 -9.40 3.72 21.80
C PRO A 349 -10.64 3.11 22.48
N GLN A 350 -10.72 3.21 23.81
CA GLN A 350 -11.88 2.75 24.59
C GLN A 350 -13.15 3.50 24.20
N LEU A 351 -13.17 4.83 24.36
CA LEU A 351 -14.34 5.65 24.05
C LEU A 351 -14.81 5.49 22.59
N GLY A 352 -13.87 5.41 21.64
CA GLY A 352 -14.20 5.15 20.24
C GLY A 352 -14.90 3.80 20.04
N LEU A 353 -14.43 2.75 20.72
CA LEU A 353 -15.01 1.40 20.68
C LEU A 353 -16.39 1.34 21.36
N GLU A 354 -16.54 1.96 22.54
CA GLU A 354 -17.82 2.07 23.26
C GLU A 354 -18.87 2.78 22.42
N LEU A 355 -18.53 3.91 21.79
CA LEU A 355 -19.41 4.63 20.88
C LEU A 355 -19.80 3.81 19.64
N ALA A 356 -18.84 3.07 19.04
CA ALA A 356 -19.11 2.21 17.90
C ALA A 356 -20.11 1.08 18.23
N PHE A 357 -19.99 0.48 19.41
CA PHE A 357 -20.94 -0.53 19.89
C PHE A 357 -22.32 0.05 20.22
N LEU A 358 -22.39 1.20 20.91
CA LEU A 358 -23.66 1.86 21.22
C LEU A 358 -24.42 2.29 19.95
N GLN A 359 -23.71 2.77 18.93
CA GLN A 359 -24.30 3.06 17.61
C GLN A 359 -24.81 1.79 16.92
N SER A 360 -24.11 0.66 17.05
CA SER A 360 -24.53 -0.63 16.47
C SER A 360 -25.79 -1.20 17.14
N ILE A 361 -25.93 -1.04 18.46
CA ILE A 361 -27.16 -1.39 19.20
C ILE A 361 -28.33 -0.51 18.76
N GLU A 362 -28.11 0.80 18.61
CA GLU A 362 -29.15 1.73 18.17
C GLU A 362 -29.58 1.50 16.71
N LEU A 363 -28.68 1.04 15.84
CA LEU A 363 -29.05 0.56 14.51
C LEU A 363 -29.99 -0.65 14.57
N HIS A 364 -29.69 -1.63 15.43
CA HIS A 364 -30.50 -2.84 15.57
C HIS A 364 -31.86 -2.60 16.28
N ARG A 365 -31.94 -1.59 17.14
CA ARG A 365 -33.21 -1.17 17.78
C ARG A 365 -34.23 -0.60 16.77
N ARG A 366 -33.76 0.12 15.74
CA ARG A 366 -34.61 0.88 14.80
C ARG A 366 -35.65 0.03 14.05
N PRO A 367 -35.30 -1.09 13.38
CA PRO A 367 -36.29 -1.89 12.68
C PRO A 367 -37.35 -2.50 13.61
N GLN A 368 -37.01 -2.81 14.87
CA GLN A 368 -37.96 -3.35 15.83
C GLN A 368 -39.04 -2.32 16.26
N HIS A 369 -38.70 -1.03 16.30
CA HIS A 369 -39.68 0.03 16.57
C HIS A 369 -40.59 0.36 15.37
N GLY A 370 -40.23 -0.09 14.16
CA GLY A 370 -40.96 0.19 12.93
C GLY A 370 -42.33 -0.50 12.78
N GLN A 371 -42.71 -1.41 13.69
CA GLN A 371 -43.96 -2.18 13.61
C GLN A 371 -44.92 -1.97 14.80
N SER A 372 -44.58 -1.09 15.75
CA SER A 372 -45.42 -0.81 16.94
C SER A 372 -45.98 0.62 16.95
N ALA A 373 -46.53 1.06 15.81
CA ALA A 373 -47.18 2.36 15.65
C ALA A 373 -48.47 2.23 14.83
N GLY A 374 -49.44 1.46 15.34
CA GLY A 374 -50.82 1.55 14.84
C GLY A 374 -51.37 2.96 15.09
N PRO A 375 -52.16 3.53 14.15
CA PRO A 375 -52.70 4.87 14.33
C PRO A 375 -53.62 4.90 15.59
N PRO A 376 -53.52 5.93 16.45
CA PRO A 376 -54.34 5.99 17.64
C PRO A 376 -55.81 6.09 17.26
N ALA A 377 -56.64 5.19 17.82
CA ALA A 377 -58.07 5.21 17.62
C ALA A 377 -58.66 6.48 18.26
N ALA A 378 -59.24 7.35 17.42
CA ALA A 378 -59.93 8.55 17.87
C ALA A 378 -61.39 8.21 18.26
N ASP A 379 -61.63 8.05 19.55
CA ASP A 379 -62.99 7.94 20.10
C ASP A 379 -63.69 9.33 20.10
N PRO A 380 -65.03 9.41 20.02
CA PRO A 380 -65.72 10.61 19.52
C PRO A 380 -66.18 11.62 20.60
N SER A 381 -66.75 12.73 20.11
CA SER A 381 -67.25 13.92 20.84
C SER A 381 -66.13 14.84 21.36
N LEU A 382 -66.18 16.18 21.20
CA LEU A 382 -67.33 17.09 21.19
C LEU A 382 -67.28 18.12 20.03
N GLN A 383 -68.45 18.62 19.61
CA GLN A 383 -68.55 19.84 18.77
C GLN A 383 -68.43 21.11 19.63
N PRO A 384 -68.15 22.30 19.05
CA PRO A 384 -69.30 23.13 18.68
C PRO A 384 -69.17 23.99 17.40
N ARG A 385 -70.33 24.09 16.71
CA ARG A 385 -70.83 25.25 15.93
C ARG A 385 -70.11 25.71 14.64
N SER A 386 -70.85 25.49 13.55
CA SER A 386 -70.74 26.15 12.25
C SER A 386 -71.07 27.65 12.26
N THR A 387 -70.52 28.39 11.29
CA THR A 387 -71.18 29.56 10.68
C THR A 387 -71.22 29.44 9.15
N SER A 388 -72.37 29.80 8.59
CA SER A 388 -72.68 29.98 7.18
C SER A 388 -71.93 31.17 6.55
N ALA A 389 -71.79 31.33 5.23
CA ALA A 389 -71.95 30.43 4.06
C ALA A 389 -71.59 31.26 2.80
N GLN A 390 -71.43 30.60 1.63
CA GLN A 390 -72.08 31.00 0.37
C GLN A 390 -71.83 29.97 -0.74
N ALA A 391 -72.73 29.88 -1.72
CA ALA A 391 -72.68 28.89 -2.80
C ALA A 391 -73.09 29.48 -4.15
N ARG A 392 -72.40 29.05 -5.22
CA ARG A 392 -72.68 29.16 -6.68
C ARG A 392 -71.48 28.52 -7.42
N SER A 393 -71.57 27.83 -8.56
CA SER A 393 -72.65 27.06 -9.21
C SER A 393 -72.05 26.38 -10.46
N ALA A 394 -72.28 25.08 -10.70
CA ALA A 394 -71.89 24.37 -11.93
C ALA A 394 -72.91 24.62 -13.08
N PRO A 395 -72.64 24.33 -14.39
CA PRO A 395 -72.31 23.02 -15.01
C PRO A 395 -71.00 23.07 -15.85
N SER A 396 -70.40 22.05 -16.51
CA SER A 396 -70.68 20.65 -16.92
C SER A 396 -70.72 20.43 -18.46
N ARG A 397 -69.79 19.58 -18.94
CA ARG A 397 -69.79 18.74 -20.18
C ARG A 397 -69.53 19.29 -21.60
N ALA A 398 -68.62 18.55 -22.27
CA ALA A 398 -68.65 18.02 -23.66
C ALA A 398 -67.83 18.68 -24.81
N THR A 399 -67.27 17.79 -25.64
CA THR A 399 -66.48 17.92 -26.89
C THR A 399 -67.34 17.61 -28.14
N PRO A 400 -66.90 17.73 -29.43
CA PRO A 400 -65.67 18.27 -30.07
C PRO A 400 -66.08 19.44 -31.07
N PRO A 401 -65.63 19.66 -32.35
CA PRO A 401 -64.53 19.12 -33.19
C PRO A 401 -63.65 20.15 -34.00
N MET A 402 -63.95 20.37 -35.29
CA MET A 402 -63.14 21.00 -36.38
C MET A 402 -64.10 21.70 -37.39
N PRO A 403 -63.65 22.38 -38.50
CA PRO A 403 -62.30 22.70 -39.00
C PRO A 403 -62.04 24.18 -39.45
N LEU A 404 -60.77 24.58 -39.65
CA LEU A 404 -60.16 25.08 -40.92
C LEU A 404 -58.81 25.80 -40.70
N VAL A 405 -58.09 26.09 -41.81
CA VAL A 405 -56.65 26.43 -41.98
C VAL A 405 -56.59 27.72 -42.88
N PRO A 406 -55.50 28.51 -43.12
CA PRO A 406 -54.10 28.05 -43.29
C PRO A 406 -52.88 28.96 -42.91
N GLU A 407 -51.69 28.32 -42.88
CA GLU A 407 -50.32 28.72 -43.33
C GLU A 407 -49.64 30.06 -42.92
N SER A 408 -48.30 30.21 -42.92
CA SER A 408 -47.21 29.39 -43.50
C SER A 408 -45.98 29.23 -42.55
N VAL A 409 -45.33 28.04 -42.50
CA VAL A 409 -44.02 27.64 -43.12
C VAL A 409 -42.78 28.27 -42.43
N LEU A 410 -41.88 27.55 -41.71
CA LEU A 410 -40.98 26.39 -42.00
C LEU A 410 -39.71 26.75 -42.83
N PRO A 411 -38.58 25.98 -42.82
CA PRO A 411 -38.37 24.60 -42.32
C PRO A 411 -37.08 24.33 -41.45
N PRO A 412 -36.92 23.10 -40.89
CA PRO A 412 -35.66 22.62 -40.29
C PRO A 412 -35.23 21.15 -40.62
N THR A 413 -33.96 20.80 -40.33
CA THR A 413 -33.37 19.41 -40.29
C THR A 413 -33.19 18.70 -41.66
N PRO A 414 -32.50 17.54 -41.86
CA PRO A 414 -32.39 16.30 -41.04
C PRO A 414 -30.90 15.87 -40.74
N SER A 415 -30.47 14.67 -40.31
CA SER A 415 -31.07 13.31 -40.16
C SER A 415 -30.33 12.41 -39.13
N SER A 416 -30.99 11.33 -38.65
CA SER A 416 -30.53 10.00 -38.14
C SER A 416 -29.24 9.83 -37.28
N SER A 417 -29.15 9.09 -36.16
CA SER A 417 -29.76 7.80 -35.68
C SER A 417 -29.24 6.52 -36.40
N ARG A 418 -29.11 5.31 -35.82
CA ARG A 418 -28.81 4.83 -34.43
C ARG A 418 -28.46 3.30 -34.47
N ALA A 419 -27.58 2.83 -33.58
CA ALA A 419 -27.47 1.45 -33.02
C ALA A 419 -27.02 0.19 -33.86
N ASN A 420 -25.82 -0.33 -33.52
CA ASN A 420 -25.56 -1.54 -32.69
C ASN A 420 -25.83 -3.01 -33.18
N LYS A 421 -24.78 -3.86 -33.05
CA LYS A 421 -24.73 -5.34 -32.82
C LYS A 421 -25.19 -6.38 -33.88
N GLY A 422 -24.34 -7.40 -34.12
CA GLY A 422 -24.77 -8.82 -34.10
C GLY A 422 -24.15 -9.83 -35.10
N ASN A 423 -23.23 -10.68 -34.63
CA ASN A 423 -22.74 -12.00 -35.14
C ASN A 423 -23.17 -12.55 -36.53
N ALA A 424 -22.20 -13.04 -37.33
CA ALA A 424 -22.03 -14.47 -37.69
C ALA A 424 -20.92 -14.71 -38.77
N ALA A 425 -20.41 -15.94 -38.83
CA ALA A 425 -19.58 -16.55 -39.91
C ALA A 425 -20.32 -17.85 -40.37
N PRO A 426 -19.92 -18.66 -41.41
CA PRO A 426 -18.54 -18.95 -41.87
C PRO A 426 -18.32 -19.21 -43.39
N GLY A 427 -17.06 -19.50 -43.77
CA GLY A 427 -16.63 -20.17 -45.03
C GLY A 427 -16.50 -19.27 -46.28
N ALA A 428 -15.70 -19.60 -47.29
CA ALA A 428 -14.62 -20.61 -47.44
C ALA A 428 -13.72 -20.22 -48.64
N ASP A 429 -12.64 -20.99 -48.90
CA ASP A 429 -11.81 -20.99 -50.13
C ASP A 429 -10.96 -19.71 -50.44
N HIS A 430 -9.78 -19.76 -51.09
CA HIS A 430 -8.92 -20.87 -51.52
C HIS A 430 -7.44 -20.41 -51.71
N ILE A 431 -6.49 -21.35 -51.59
CA ILE A 431 -5.15 -21.38 -52.23
C ILE A 431 -4.02 -20.49 -51.63
N LEU A 432 -2.76 -20.95 -51.83
CA LEU A 432 -1.49 -20.51 -51.22
C LEU A 432 -0.53 -19.85 -52.26
N PRO A 433 0.57 -19.18 -51.84
CA PRO A 433 1.36 -18.28 -52.68
C PRO A 433 2.59 -18.92 -53.35
N VAL A 434 3.20 -18.21 -54.32
CA VAL A 434 4.43 -18.61 -55.02
C VAL A 434 5.38 -17.40 -55.25
N THR A 435 6.46 -17.38 -54.45
CA THR A 435 7.87 -16.99 -54.71
C THR A 435 8.29 -15.73 -55.53
N GLU A 436 9.17 -14.94 -54.89
CA GLU A 436 10.56 -14.58 -55.31
C GLU A 436 10.88 -13.94 -56.68
N ASN A 437 11.73 -12.92 -56.65
CA ASN A 437 13.08 -13.01 -57.23
C ASN A 437 14.03 -11.93 -56.68
N GLU A 438 15.34 -12.20 -56.77
CA GLU A 438 16.45 -11.25 -56.56
C GLU A 438 16.62 -10.38 -57.85
N GLU A 439 17.61 -9.52 -58.11
CA GLU A 439 19.02 -9.48 -57.69
C GLU A 439 19.68 -8.12 -58.10
N VAL A 440 21.02 -8.08 -58.07
CA VAL A 440 21.95 -7.12 -58.70
C VAL A 440 22.31 -5.83 -57.94
N ALA A 441 23.62 -5.53 -57.90
CA ALA A 441 24.24 -4.42 -57.19
C ALA A 441 24.82 -3.34 -58.14
N GLY A 442 25.16 -2.18 -57.59
CA GLY A 442 25.86 -1.09 -58.31
C GLY A 442 26.86 -0.35 -57.42
N GLN A 443 28.07 -0.12 -57.94
CA GLN A 443 29.17 0.55 -57.24
C GLN A 443 29.23 2.05 -57.64
N THR A 444 29.72 2.95 -56.77
CA THR A 444 31.02 3.62 -56.98
C THR A 444 31.38 4.67 -55.91
N SER A 445 32.63 4.56 -55.48
CA SER A 445 33.49 5.47 -54.71
C SER A 445 33.49 6.97 -55.08
N ARG A 446 33.73 7.86 -54.09
CA ARG A 446 34.99 8.65 -53.89
C ARG A 446 34.83 9.82 -52.90
N SER A 447 35.83 10.01 -52.03
CA SER A 447 36.18 11.32 -51.43
C SER A 447 37.24 12.02 -52.32
N PRO A 448 37.54 13.33 -52.14
CA PRO A 448 38.54 13.72 -51.13
C PRO A 448 38.29 15.08 -50.42
N VAL A 449 39.09 15.35 -49.38
CA VAL A 449 39.33 16.69 -48.79
C VAL A 449 40.63 17.27 -49.40
N PRO A 450 40.87 18.60 -49.43
CA PRO A 450 41.73 19.19 -48.39
C PRO A 450 41.47 20.69 -48.04
N ALA A 451 42.05 21.15 -46.91
CA ALA A 451 42.57 22.48 -46.54
C ALA A 451 41.79 23.81 -46.88
N GLY A 452 41.85 24.88 -46.07
CA GLY A 452 42.49 25.06 -44.74
C GLY A 452 42.59 26.53 -44.27
N SER A 453 43.26 26.72 -43.11
CA SER A 453 43.88 27.96 -42.55
C SER A 453 43.05 29.19 -42.08
N SER A 454 43.25 29.51 -40.77
CA SER A 454 43.49 30.82 -40.12
C SER A 454 42.46 31.97 -40.05
N GLN A 455 42.07 32.31 -38.80
CA GLN A 455 42.15 33.64 -38.09
C GLN A 455 41.71 34.93 -38.85
N SER A 456 40.95 35.91 -38.31
CA SER A 456 40.90 36.48 -36.93
C SER A 456 39.78 37.54 -36.73
N ASN A 457 39.43 37.83 -35.45
CA ASN A 457 38.86 39.06 -34.82
C ASN A 457 37.67 39.90 -35.39
N GLU A 458 36.80 40.29 -34.44
CA GLU A 458 36.09 41.60 -34.29
C GLU A 458 35.24 42.16 -35.45
N ARG A 459 33.92 42.40 -35.28
CA ARG A 459 33.34 43.40 -34.33
C ARG A 459 31.82 43.22 -34.10
N ALA A 460 31.26 44.06 -33.22
CA ALA A 460 29.87 43.95 -32.73
C ALA A 460 28.82 44.70 -33.56
N ALA A 461 27.58 44.21 -33.55
CA ALA A 461 26.35 44.95 -33.86
C ALA A 461 25.13 44.39 -33.12
N THR A 462 24.61 45.15 -32.15
CA THR A 462 23.22 45.10 -31.61
C THR A 462 22.26 45.84 -32.57
N PRO A 463 20.91 45.74 -32.50
CA PRO A 463 20.00 45.45 -31.37
C PRO A 463 18.98 44.31 -31.69
N THR A 464 17.83 44.03 -31.03
CA THR A 464 16.83 44.85 -30.29
C THR A 464 16.00 44.00 -29.28
N THR A 465 15.36 44.69 -28.32
CA THR A 465 14.35 44.22 -27.32
C THR A 465 13.16 43.46 -27.94
N ALA A 466 12.30 42.70 -27.23
CA ALA A 466 12.00 42.50 -25.79
C ALA A 466 11.43 41.05 -25.59
N GLY A 467 11.11 40.51 -24.40
CA GLY A 467 11.24 40.97 -23.01
C GLY A 467 10.25 40.21 -22.09
N VAL A 468 10.70 39.72 -20.93
CA VAL A 468 9.85 39.14 -19.86
C VAL A 468 10.42 39.59 -18.50
N GLU A 469 9.54 39.90 -17.55
CA GLU A 469 9.87 40.59 -16.30
C GLU A 469 10.64 39.71 -15.30
N SER A 470 11.70 40.26 -14.70
CA SER A 470 12.39 39.64 -13.57
C SER A 470 12.04 40.36 -12.26
N LYS A 471 11.68 39.59 -11.22
CA LYS A 471 11.45 40.12 -9.87
C LYS A 471 12.79 40.60 -9.28
N PRO A 472 12.80 41.69 -8.50
CA PRO A 472 14.03 42.18 -7.87
C PRO A 472 14.62 41.13 -6.93
N SER A 473 15.84 40.69 -7.22
CA SER A 473 16.59 39.73 -6.40
C SER A 473 17.14 40.41 -5.16
N LEU A 474 16.52 40.14 -4.00
CA LEU A 474 17.01 40.58 -2.69
C LEU A 474 18.45 40.08 -2.45
N THR A 475 19.39 41.02 -2.30
CA THR A 475 20.79 40.70 -2.06
C THR A 475 21.00 40.16 -0.64
N LEU A 476 21.97 39.26 -0.42
CA LEU A 476 22.27 38.70 0.90
C LEU A 476 22.55 39.77 1.99
N GLN A 477 23.10 40.94 1.63
CA GLN A 477 23.23 42.07 2.55
C GLN A 477 21.88 42.68 2.95
N GLN A 478 20.98 42.91 1.99
CA GLN A 478 19.63 43.46 2.24
C GLN A 478 18.82 42.54 3.16
N VAL A 479 18.94 41.22 2.98
CA VAL A 479 18.32 40.22 3.87
C VAL A 479 18.89 40.33 5.29
N ARG A 480 20.20 40.58 5.44
CA ARG A 480 20.88 40.71 6.74
C ARG A 480 20.47 41.99 7.48
N GLU A 481 20.40 43.12 6.78
CA GLU A 481 19.92 44.40 7.32
C GLU A 481 18.43 44.37 7.66
N ALA A 482 17.61 43.70 6.84
CA ALA A 482 16.21 43.44 7.16
C ALA A 482 16.08 42.55 8.42
N TRP A 483 16.94 41.53 8.57
CA TRP A 483 16.93 40.62 9.71
C TRP A 483 17.24 41.33 11.03
N ASP A 484 18.20 42.26 11.08
CA ASP A 484 18.47 43.03 12.31
C ASP A 484 17.34 44.02 12.65
N ASN A 485 16.66 44.57 11.65
CA ASN A 485 15.44 45.36 11.86
C ASN A 485 14.25 44.51 12.33
N VAL A 486 14.15 43.24 11.89
CA VAL A 486 13.20 42.26 12.44
C VAL A 486 13.58 41.86 13.86
N LYS A 487 14.85 41.54 14.17
CA LYS A 487 15.35 41.29 15.54
C LYS A 487 14.94 42.44 16.48
N LYS A 488 15.16 43.71 16.08
CA LYS A 488 14.75 44.90 16.86
C LYS A 488 13.24 44.99 17.09
N ARG A 489 12.40 44.65 16.10
CA ARG A 489 10.92 44.65 16.23
C ARG A 489 10.37 43.48 17.06
N VAL A 490 11.05 42.34 17.09
CA VAL A 490 10.62 41.13 17.83
C VAL A 490 11.10 41.13 19.29
N ARG A 491 12.26 41.73 19.59
CA ARG A 491 12.84 41.77 20.95
C ARG A 491 11.87 42.19 22.07
N PRO A 492 11.01 43.22 21.93
CA PRO A 492 10.07 43.61 22.99
C PRO A 492 8.83 42.72 23.11
N LYS A 493 8.66 41.70 22.25
CA LYS A 493 7.47 40.82 22.24
C LYS A 493 7.70 39.38 22.69
N ASN A 494 8.95 38.91 22.84
CA ASN A 494 9.19 37.55 23.33
C ASN A 494 10.58 37.38 24.00
N PRO A 495 10.68 37.27 25.34
CA PRO A 495 11.96 37.26 26.05
C PRO A 495 12.80 35.99 25.82
N LYS A 496 12.19 34.88 25.36
CA LYS A 496 12.89 33.59 25.17
C LYS A 496 13.94 33.60 24.05
N THR A 497 13.95 34.62 23.18
CA THR A 497 14.96 34.75 22.10
C THR A 497 16.31 35.31 22.53
N ALA A 498 16.45 35.78 23.78
CA ALA A 498 17.72 36.32 24.29
C ALA A 498 18.72 35.24 24.76
N ALA A 499 18.29 34.00 24.96
CA ALA A 499 19.09 32.95 25.61
C ALA A 499 19.88 32.04 24.63
N ALA A 500 19.85 32.32 23.32
CA ALA A 500 20.38 31.41 22.29
C ALA A 500 21.80 31.73 21.80
N GLU A 501 22.45 32.79 22.30
CA GLU A 501 23.75 33.29 21.81
C GLU A 501 24.79 33.43 22.95
N MET A 502 25.18 32.31 23.60
CA MET A 502 26.41 32.21 24.43
C MET A 502 27.09 30.83 24.31
N PRO A 503 28.39 30.76 23.97
CA PRO A 503 29.13 29.50 23.91
C PRO A 503 30.12 29.29 25.07
N GLY A 504 30.02 28.15 25.77
CA GLY A 504 31.17 27.50 26.42
C GLY A 504 31.12 27.26 27.94
N ALA A 505 31.39 25.99 28.30
CA ALA A 505 31.91 25.49 29.59
C ALA A 505 31.04 25.56 30.86
N PHE A 506 31.44 24.72 31.83
CA PHE A 506 30.85 24.43 33.16
C PHE A 506 29.43 23.81 33.12
N ALA A 507 29.10 22.63 33.66
CA ALA A 507 29.60 21.70 34.68
C ALA A 507 28.75 21.66 35.98
N CYS A 508 28.62 20.46 36.54
CA CYS A 508 28.06 20.12 37.86
C CYS A 508 26.57 20.40 38.17
N SER A 509 25.78 19.33 37.98
CA SER A 509 24.96 18.71 39.05
C SER A 509 23.68 19.41 39.57
N TRP A 510 22.98 18.69 40.46
CA TRP A 510 21.67 18.95 41.09
C TRP A 510 20.47 18.84 40.12
N SER A 511 19.50 17.93 40.27
CA SER A 511 18.81 17.33 41.43
C SER A 511 17.52 18.06 41.83
N THR A 512 16.41 17.49 41.35
CA THR A 512 15.17 17.25 42.11
C THR A 512 14.25 18.44 42.43
N THR A 513 12.95 18.11 42.51
CA THR A 513 11.82 18.86 43.08
C THR A 513 10.98 19.67 42.08
N ALA A 514 9.68 19.38 42.08
CA ALA A 514 8.67 20.01 41.24
C ALA A 514 8.03 21.24 41.93
N PHE A 515 7.52 22.18 41.13
CA PHE A 515 6.27 22.93 41.36
C PHE A 515 5.80 23.41 39.97
N PHE A 516 4.69 22.91 39.38
CA PHE A 516 3.26 23.16 39.62
C PHE A 516 2.69 24.43 38.92
N PHE A 517 1.73 24.17 38.00
CA PHE A 517 0.68 25.04 37.44
C PHE A 517 0.97 26.08 36.31
N ASP A 518 0.20 25.88 35.23
CA ASP A 518 -0.59 26.79 34.37
C ASP A 518 0.00 28.10 33.82
N ILE A 519 0.17 28.14 32.48
CA ILE A 519 -0.70 28.86 31.51
C ILE A 519 -0.51 28.24 30.11
#